data_AF-A0A4Y8CUV9-F1
#
_entry.id   AF-A0A4Y8CUV9-F1
#
_cell.length_a   1.000
_cell.length_b   1.000
_cell.length_c   1.000
_cell.angle_alpha   90.00
_cell.angle_beta   90.00
_cell.angle_gamma   90.00
#
_symmetry.space_group_name_H-M   'P 1'
#
loop_
_entity.id
_entity.type
_entity.pdbx_description
1 polymer ?
#
loop_
_entity_poly.entity_id
_entity_poly.type
_entity_poly.pdbx_seq_one_letter_code
_entity_poly.pdbx_strand_id
1 'polypeptide(L)'
;MRRVALKAIRTARQLPALRSTRGSIFQPSNYVLKARYSSGRAPIPKSSASSTSPLQTSVIPASMYWRRFGLAFVSGLVGYGAWYTYNGDGTLAQEASPTSSVQQSRGFSTSTIYSTPIGPEETADARKAVIVSTEGLYTDTIEGPISKDTDDSGRKVLEMLTPEQATSKLRRNEESYFVGRGKGVVRYDVVQIPSNDPIEDDHSEKIIETNEAIAGQAPSDWMFWGVFDGHSGWTTSAKLRQVLINYVARELNSTYQASPNPSTEAIEAAMKTGFTRLDNEIVHESAQKVMKGNSKLVAAELLAPALSGSCALLSFYDTNTGLLRVACTGDSRAILGRRSDSGKWTAKALSVDQTGSNQDEEARMRKLHPGEDHVIRNGRVLGGLEPTRAFGDATYKWTRQVSERLKESFFGRTPSSLLRTPQYVTAEPVVTTTKIQPESGDFVVMATDGLWEMLSNEEVVGLVGQWIDKHSADSNGNSASSWTKMFTASQKGLPVETSKDDSNSGKKAPIRQRQWGVTESDRFVVEDKNVATHLVRNALGGKDKDMVCALLSLPAPYSRRYRDDLTVEVIFFGNGPKSGDIIVNKEASASANNVKTKL
;
A
#
# COMPACT_ATOMS: atom_id res chain seq x y z
N MET A 1 -22.82 58.11 50.21
CA MET A 1 -23.65 57.02 50.77
C MET A 1 -22.88 55.70 50.65
N ARG A 2 -22.71 54.99 51.79
CA ARG A 2 -22.20 53.60 51.99
C ARG A 2 -20.87 53.21 51.30
N ARG A 3 -19.68 53.46 51.90
CA ARG A 3 -18.92 52.74 52.98
C ARG A 3 -17.99 51.62 52.43
N VAL A 4 -16.66 51.82 52.33
CA VAL A 4 -15.55 51.62 53.35
C VAL A 4 -14.99 50.18 53.29
N ALA A 5 -13.70 49.84 53.32
CA ALA A 5 -12.39 50.53 53.28
C ALA A 5 -11.25 49.48 53.10
N LEU A 6 -10.11 49.95 52.58
CA LEU A 6 -8.78 49.31 52.63
C LEU A 6 -8.10 49.58 53.99
N LYS A 7 -7.33 48.61 54.54
CA LYS A 7 -5.92 48.80 55.00
C LYS A 7 -5.28 47.57 55.68
N ALA A 8 -4.14 47.16 55.10
CA ALA A 8 -2.77 47.08 55.65
C ALA A 8 -2.34 46.17 56.85
N ILE A 9 -1.36 45.29 56.53
CA ILE A 9 0.02 45.12 57.09
C ILE A 9 0.22 44.96 58.62
N ARG A 10 0.80 43.81 59.05
CA ARG A 10 2.17 43.70 59.65
C ARG A 10 2.62 42.26 59.96
N THR A 11 3.94 42.10 59.79
CA THR A 11 4.87 40.98 59.98
C THR A 11 5.17 40.59 61.43
N ALA A 12 5.59 39.33 61.67
CA ALA A 12 6.68 38.98 62.59
C ALA A 12 7.25 37.57 62.33
N ARG A 13 8.59 37.47 62.36
CA ARG A 13 9.43 36.25 62.33
C ARG A 13 9.52 35.65 63.75
N GLN A 14 9.84 34.35 63.88
CA GLN A 14 11.02 33.85 64.63
C GLN A 14 11.19 32.32 64.54
N LEU A 15 12.44 31.91 64.30
CA LEU A 15 13.02 30.58 64.55
C LEU A 15 13.40 30.46 66.04
N PRO A 16 13.77 29.26 66.51
CA PRO A 16 15.20 29.07 66.79
C PRO A 16 15.78 27.71 66.35
N ALA A 17 17.11 27.71 66.26
CA ALA A 17 18.01 26.61 65.93
C ALA A 17 18.48 25.83 67.18
N LEU A 18 19.01 24.61 67.01
CA LEU A 18 20.39 24.25 67.40
C LEU A 18 20.79 22.80 67.06
N ARG A 19 22.04 22.67 66.61
CA ARG A 19 22.86 21.46 66.37
C ARG A 19 23.24 20.77 67.71
N SER A 20 23.55 19.46 67.68
CA SER A 20 24.93 18.93 67.86
C SER A 20 25.02 17.43 68.27
N THR A 21 25.73 16.65 67.45
CA THR A 21 26.75 15.60 67.74
C THR A 21 26.55 14.38 68.67
N ARG A 22 27.02 13.22 68.12
CA ARG A 22 27.88 12.15 68.67
C ARG A 22 27.29 10.91 69.39
N GLY A 23 27.82 9.73 69.01
CA GLY A 23 28.01 8.51 69.82
C GLY A 23 26.89 7.46 69.71
N SER A 24 26.96 6.43 68.85
CA SER A 24 27.76 5.18 68.88
C SER A 24 27.15 4.01 69.68
N ILE A 25 27.19 2.83 69.03
CA ILE A 25 27.20 1.44 69.54
C ILE A 25 25.86 0.80 69.97
N PHE A 26 25.35 -0.13 69.16
CA PHE A 26 25.23 -1.59 69.43
C PHE A 26 24.18 -2.23 68.49
N GLN A 27 24.69 -2.91 67.46
CA GLN A 27 24.13 -4.17 66.93
C GLN A 27 24.78 -5.32 67.73
N PRO A 28 24.28 -6.58 67.78
CA PRO A 28 23.95 -7.43 66.61
C PRO A 28 22.73 -8.37 66.87
N SER A 29 22.28 -9.32 66.06
CA SER A 29 22.87 -10.30 65.13
C SER A 29 21.70 -10.91 64.31
N ASN A 30 21.78 -11.03 62.98
CA ASN A 30 22.37 -12.10 62.16
C ASN A 30 21.75 -13.51 62.32
N TYR A 31 21.21 -14.04 61.23
CA TYR A 31 21.70 -15.31 60.68
C TYR A 31 21.89 -15.20 59.16
N VAL A 32 23.13 -15.49 58.77
CA VAL A 32 23.65 -15.70 57.42
C VAL A 32 23.94 -17.19 57.31
N LEU A 33 23.81 -17.79 56.13
CA LEU A 33 24.73 -18.83 55.69
C LEU A 33 25.07 -18.64 54.21
N LYS A 34 26.30 -18.20 53.99
CA LYS A 34 27.10 -18.38 52.77
C LYS A 34 27.82 -19.72 52.88
N ALA A 35 28.20 -20.30 51.73
CA ALA A 35 29.54 -20.85 51.58
C ALA A 35 30.03 -20.71 50.12
N ARG A 36 31.32 -20.39 50.00
CA ARG A 36 32.13 -20.06 48.81
C ARG A 36 33.21 -21.14 48.59
N TYR A 37 33.98 -20.92 47.52
CA TYR A 37 35.42 -21.22 47.28
C TYR A 37 35.67 -22.33 46.24
N SER A 38 36.66 -22.30 45.34
CA SER A 38 37.74 -21.34 45.00
C SER A 38 38.41 -21.75 43.67
N SER A 39 39.20 -20.81 43.14
CA SER A 39 40.13 -20.82 41.99
C SER A 39 41.25 -21.88 41.96
N GLY A 40 41.77 -22.18 40.75
CA GLY A 40 43.10 -22.77 40.50
C GLY A 40 43.49 -22.78 39.00
N ARG A 41 44.74 -22.44 38.66
CA ARG A 41 45.28 -22.15 37.30
C ARG A 41 46.46 -23.10 36.98
N ALA A 42 46.40 -23.77 35.80
CA ALA A 42 47.44 -24.33 34.88
C ALA A 42 48.64 -25.18 35.42
N PRO A 43 49.20 -26.15 34.64
CA PRO A 43 50.13 -25.85 33.52
C PRO A 43 50.11 -26.80 32.29
N ILE A 44 50.87 -26.40 31.26
CA ILE A 44 51.13 -26.98 29.92
C ILE A 44 52.22 -28.09 29.99
N PRO A 45 52.27 -29.04 29.02
CA PRO A 45 53.52 -29.21 28.26
C PRO A 45 53.33 -29.34 26.72
N LYS A 46 54.42 -29.04 26.00
CA LYS A 46 54.58 -28.95 24.53
C LYS A 46 55.10 -30.26 23.91
N SER A 47 54.76 -30.47 22.63
CA SER A 47 55.49 -31.09 21.48
C SER A 47 54.60 -32.10 20.75
N SER A 48 54.58 -32.33 19.44
CA SER A 48 55.30 -31.86 18.24
C SER A 48 54.49 -32.32 17.01
N ALA A 49 54.78 -31.72 15.85
CA ALA A 49 54.12 -31.89 14.55
C ALA A 49 53.93 -33.33 14.04
N SER A 50 52.82 -33.56 13.31
CA SER A 50 52.84 -34.18 11.99
C SER A 50 51.51 -33.99 11.25
N SER A 51 51.62 -33.62 9.98
CA SER A 51 50.57 -33.52 8.96
C SER A 51 49.77 -34.81 8.79
N THR A 52 48.45 -34.69 8.56
CA THR A 52 47.70 -35.31 7.44
C THR A 52 46.20 -35.08 7.62
N SER A 53 45.52 -34.74 6.52
CA SER A 53 44.06 -34.62 6.35
C SER A 53 43.35 -35.93 6.76
N PRO A 54 42.08 -35.90 7.22
CA PRO A 54 40.98 -35.99 6.26
C PRO A 54 39.66 -35.29 6.65
N LEU A 55 38.80 -35.17 5.63
CA LEU A 55 37.35 -34.96 5.63
C LEU A 55 36.62 -35.06 6.98
N GLN A 56 35.85 -34.01 7.32
CA GLN A 56 34.74 -34.15 8.26
C GLN A 56 33.56 -33.24 7.91
N THR A 57 32.46 -33.93 7.64
CA THR A 57 31.05 -33.53 7.72
C THR A 57 30.76 -32.64 8.93
N SER A 58 30.16 -31.47 8.69
CA SER A 58 29.59 -30.64 9.75
C SER A 58 28.07 -30.81 9.83
N VAL A 59 27.66 -31.34 10.97
CA VAL A 59 26.29 -31.47 11.46
C VAL A 59 25.84 -30.10 12.00
N ILE A 60 24.68 -29.61 11.56
CA ILE A 60 24.01 -28.43 12.11
C ILE A 60 23.03 -28.89 13.20
N PRO A 61 23.06 -28.32 14.42
CA PRO A 61 22.12 -28.68 15.46
C PRO A 61 20.77 -27.96 15.23
N ALA A 62 19.72 -28.74 14.93
CA ALA A 62 18.35 -28.27 14.94
C ALA A 62 17.78 -28.36 16.37
N SER A 63 17.48 -27.22 16.99
CA SER A 63 16.68 -27.17 18.22
C SER A 63 15.22 -26.90 17.87
N MET A 64 14.40 -27.95 17.97
CA MET A 64 12.94 -27.88 17.93
C MET A 64 12.41 -27.10 19.14
N TYR A 65 11.51 -26.14 18.90
CA TYR A 65 10.54 -25.71 19.91
C TYR A 65 9.13 -25.73 19.33
N TRP A 66 8.38 -26.71 19.83
CA TRP A 66 6.94 -26.90 19.68
C TRP A 66 6.12 -25.70 20.19
N ARG A 67 5.01 -25.40 19.51
CA ARG A 67 3.84 -24.77 20.13
C ARG A 67 2.54 -25.46 19.69
N ARG A 68 2.11 -26.37 20.56
CA ARG A 68 0.75 -26.71 21.03
C ARG A 68 -0.43 -26.43 20.07
N PHE A 69 -0.92 -27.49 19.44
CA PHE A 69 -2.34 -27.63 19.06
C PHE A 69 -3.17 -27.94 20.32
N GLY A 70 -4.26 -27.21 20.52
CA GLY A 70 -5.28 -27.57 21.51
C GLY A 70 -6.21 -28.64 20.93
N LEU A 71 -6.21 -29.83 21.52
CA LEU A 71 -7.26 -30.84 21.32
C LEU A 71 -8.55 -30.30 21.94
N ALA A 72 -9.57 -30.05 21.11
CA ALA A 72 -10.95 -29.94 21.57
C ALA A 72 -11.51 -31.37 21.72
N PHE A 73 -11.84 -31.74 22.95
CA PHE A 73 -12.54 -32.98 23.28
C PHE A 73 -13.98 -32.90 22.75
N VAL A 74 -14.39 -33.92 22.00
CA VAL A 74 -15.78 -34.17 21.65
C VAL A 74 -16.48 -34.72 22.89
N SER A 75 -17.48 -34.00 23.40
CA SER A 75 -18.47 -34.54 24.34
C SER A 75 -19.86 -34.10 23.91
N GLY A 76 -20.56 -34.97 23.19
CA GLY A 76 -22.00 -34.90 23.06
C GLY A 76 -22.63 -35.65 24.23
N LEU A 77 -23.61 -35.02 24.90
CA LEU A 77 -24.78 -35.65 25.51
C LEU A 77 -25.74 -34.57 26.07
N VAL A 78 -26.82 -34.36 25.33
CA VAL A 78 -28.24 -34.22 25.72
C VAL A 78 -28.62 -33.65 27.10
N GLY A 79 -29.52 -32.64 27.10
CA GLY A 79 -30.62 -32.60 28.09
C GLY A 79 -31.13 -31.23 28.58
N TYR A 80 -32.22 -30.74 27.95
CA TYR A 80 -33.44 -30.17 28.56
C TYR A 80 -33.42 -28.91 29.47
N GLY A 81 -34.29 -27.93 29.15
CA GLY A 81 -34.87 -27.03 30.18
C GLY A 81 -35.35 -25.62 29.74
N ALA A 82 -36.68 -25.49 29.54
CA ALA A 82 -37.57 -24.32 29.74
C ALA A 82 -37.24 -22.98 29.03
N TRP A 83 -38.01 -22.49 28.05
CA TRP A 83 -39.41 -22.01 28.10
C TRP A 83 -39.69 -20.98 29.21
N TYR A 84 -39.65 -19.69 28.85
CA TYR A 84 -40.54 -18.69 29.44
C TYR A 84 -40.94 -17.65 28.39
N THR A 85 -42.25 -17.45 28.35
CA THR A 85 -43.08 -16.60 27.50
C THR A 85 -43.09 -15.13 27.94
N TYR A 86 -43.34 -14.21 27.01
CA TYR A 86 -44.38 -13.20 27.24
C TYR A 86 -45.03 -12.76 25.92
N ASN A 87 -46.34 -12.99 25.85
CA ASN A 87 -47.25 -12.50 24.82
C ASN A 87 -47.56 -11.01 25.03
N GLY A 88 -47.78 -10.30 23.94
CA GLY A 88 -48.49 -9.02 23.91
C GLY A 88 -49.26 -8.92 22.60
N ASP A 89 -50.54 -9.32 22.66
CA ASP A 89 -51.50 -9.31 21.57
C ASP A 89 -52.15 -7.91 21.46
N GLY A 90 -52.54 -7.49 20.25
CA GLY A 90 -53.17 -6.18 20.04
C GLY A 90 -53.44 -5.82 18.59
N THR A 91 -54.41 -6.50 17.98
CA THR A 91 -55.08 -6.14 16.72
C THR A 91 -55.78 -4.77 16.80
N LEU A 92 -55.79 -3.98 15.71
CA LEU A 92 -56.95 -3.18 15.23
C LEU A 92 -56.72 -2.55 13.82
N ALA A 93 -57.60 -2.94 12.89
CA ALA A 93 -58.30 -2.16 11.84
C ALA A 93 -57.56 -1.25 10.81
N GLN A 94 -57.52 -1.75 9.57
CA GLN A 94 -58.10 -1.24 8.30
C GLN A 94 -58.66 0.21 8.25
N GLU A 95 -58.14 1.07 7.34
CA GLU A 95 -58.89 1.74 6.23
C GLU A 95 -58.06 2.77 5.40
N ALA A 96 -58.26 2.69 4.07
CA ALA A 96 -58.28 3.72 3.01
C ALA A 96 -57.10 4.72 2.74
N SER A 97 -56.61 4.66 1.49
CA SER A 97 -55.83 5.66 0.72
C SER A 97 -56.75 6.81 0.19
N PRO A 98 -56.32 7.78 -0.68
CA PRO A 98 -55.00 8.10 -1.29
C PRO A 98 -54.65 9.62 -1.38
N THR A 99 -53.52 9.93 -2.06
CA THR A 99 -53.10 11.14 -2.85
C THR A 99 -51.70 11.61 -2.43
N SER A 100 -50.62 11.19 -3.11
CA SER A 100 -50.09 11.59 -4.43
C SER A 100 -49.04 12.69 -4.34
N SER A 101 -47.77 12.34 -4.52
CA SER A 101 -46.83 13.17 -5.26
C SER A 101 -45.76 12.31 -5.94
N VAL A 102 -45.60 12.65 -7.22
CA VAL A 102 -44.79 12.04 -8.27
C VAL A 102 -43.31 12.31 -8.04
N GLN A 103 -42.44 11.31 -8.16
CA GLN A 103 -41.15 11.54 -8.84
C GLN A 103 -40.58 10.27 -9.49
N GLN A 104 -40.21 10.46 -10.76
CA GLN A 104 -39.74 9.50 -11.75
C GLN A 104 -38.55 8.64 -11.29
N SER A 105 -38.72 7.33 -11.33
CA SER A 105 -37.63 6.36 -11.45
C SER A 105 -37.17 6.29 -12.91
N ARG A 106 -35.92 6.69 -13.19
CA ARG A 106 -35.21 6.28 -14.42
C ARG A 106 -34.54 4.94 -14.13
N GLY A 107 -35.00 3.91 -14.85
CA GLY A 107 -34.44 2.56 -14.79
C GLY A 107 -33.05 2.48 -15.41
N PHE A 108 -32.22 1.60 -14.85
CA PHE A 108 -31.07 1.01 -15.53
C PHE A 108 -31.32 -0.49 -15.70
N SER A 109 -31.06 -0.94 -16.91
CA SER A 109 -31.47 -2.22 -17.49
C SER A 109 -30.89 -3.43 -16.77
N THR A 110 -31.77 -4.33 -16.35
CA THR A 110 -31.42 -5.70 -15.97
C THR A 110 -31.59 -6.59 -17.21
N SER A 111 -30.51 -7.22 -17.68
CA SER A 111 -30.58 -8.23 -18.73
C SER A 111 -31.18 -9.51 -18.17
N THR A 112 -32.38 -9.84 -18.65
CA THR A 112 -33.06 -11.11 -18.41
C THR A 112 -32.35 -12.22 -19.19
N ILE A 113 -31.77 -13.20 -18.50
CA ILE A 113 -31.28 -14.43 -19.14
C ILE A 113 -32.42 -15.46 -19.14
N TYR A 114 -32.83 -15.87 -20.34
CA TYR A 114 -33.73 -16.99 -20.56
C TYR A 114 -33.04 -18.32 -20.27
N SER A 115 -33.78 -19.25 -19.66
CA SER A 115 -33.36 -20.58 -19.26
C SER A 115 -33.54 -21.63 -20.38
N THR A 116 -32.44 -22.36 -20.67
CA THR A 116 -32.30 -23.81 -21.01
C THR A 116 -32.78 -24.35 -22.38
N PRO A 117 -32.22 -25.49 -22.89
CA PRO A 117 -31.43 -26.52 -22.19
C PRO A 117 -30.06 -26.92 -22.79
N ILE A 118 -29.16 -27.37 -21.91
CA ILE A 118 -27.85 -27.97 -22.20
C ILE A 118 -27.92 -29.49 -21.93
N GLY A 119 -27.21 -30.27 -22.75
CA GLY A 119 -26.99 -31.72 -22.61
C GLY A 119 -26.11 -32.12 -21.39
N PRO A 120 -25.63 -33.37 -21.32
CA PRO A 120 -25.31 -34.01 -20.06
C PRO A 120 -24.06 -33.45 -19.37
N GLU A 121 -24.30 -33.08 -18.12
CA GLU A 121 -23.44 -32.80 -16.96
C GLU A 121 -21.94 -33.14 -17.06
N GLU A 122 -21.11 -32.09 -16.94
CA GLU A 122 -19.90 -32.17 -16.11
C GLU A 122 -20.29 -31.85 -14.66
N THR A 123 -19.91 -32.75 -13.76
CA THR A 123 -20.29 -32.77 -12.35
C THR A 123 -19.89 -31.51 -11.60
N ALA A 124 -20.87 -30.75 -11.12
CA ALA A 124 -20.66 -29.67 -10.16
C ALA A 124 -20.26 -30.26 -8.79
N ASP A 125 -19.19 -29.72 -8.17
CA ASP A 125 -18.70 -30.14 -6.87
C ASP A 125 -19.77 -29.98 -5.76
N ALA A 126 -20.36 -31.11 -5.38
CA ALA A 126 -21.34 -31.27 -4.31
C ALA A 126 -20.77 -30.89 -2.92
N ARG A 127 -21.33 -29.85 -2.27
CA ARG A 127 -20.92 -29.41 -0.92
C ARG A 127 -21.88 -29.94 0.15
N LYS A 128 -21.37 -30.68 1.14
CA LYS A 128 -22.20 -31.19 2.26
C LYS A 128 -22.51 -30.08 3.27
N ALA A 129 -23.78 -29.96 3.67
CA ALA A 129 -24.23 -29.08 4.74
C ALA A 129 -25.26 -29.77 5.63
N VAL A 130 -25.40 -29.28 6.87
CA VAL A 130 -26.46 -29.71 7.77
C VAL A 130 -27.69 -28.87 7.50
N ILE A 131 -28.77 -29.49 7.03
CA ILE A 131 -30.06 -28.85 6.80
C ILE A 131 -30.92 -29.06 8.04
N VAL A 132 -31.52 -27.97 8.52
CA VAL A 132 -32.49 -28.00 9.61
C VAL A 132 -33.89 -27.90 9.00
N SER A 133 -34.65 -29.00 9.03
CA SER A 133 -36.07 -28.98 8.62
C SER A 133 -36.97 -29.12 9.85
N THR A 134 -38.27 -28.92 9.66
CA THR A 134 -39.30 -29.17 10.68
C THR A 134 -39.34 -30.62 11.16
N GLU A 135 -38.73 -31.55 10.42
CA GLU A 135 -38.71 -33.00 10.68
C GLU A 135 -37.39 -33.49 11.31
N GLY A 136 -36.35 -32.65 11.41
CA GLY A 136 -35.08 -33.01 12.07
C GLY A 136 -33.83 -32.36 11.44
N LEU A 137 -32.67 -32.78 11.94
CA LEU A 137 -31.34 -32.38 11.46
C LEU A 137 -30.77 -33.51 10.59
N TYR A 138 -30.51 -33.25 9.31
CA TYR A 138 -29.83 -34.19 8.41
C TYR A 138 -28.73 -33.51 7.61
N THR A 139 -27.75 -34.30 7.15
CA THR A 139 -26.68 -33.80 6.27
C THR A 139 -27.09 -34.05 4.83
N ASP A 140 -27.12 -33.00 4.01
CA ASP A 140 -27.46 -33.07 2.60
C ASP A 140 -26.45 -32.29 1.76
N THR A 141 -26.51 -32.47 0.44
CA THR A 141 -25.68 -31.74 -0.50
C THR A 141 -26.37 -30.45 -0.91
N ILE A 142 -25.71 -29.31 -0.72
CA ILE A 142 -26.16 -28.03 -1.29
C ILE A 142 -25.60 -27.93 -2.70
N GLU A 143 -26.49 -27.78 -3.66
CA GLU A 143 -26.16 -27.44 -5.04
C GLU A 143 -26.00 -25.92 -5.19
N GLY A 144 -24.96 -25.51 -5.93
CA GLY A 144 -24.71 -24.11 -6.26
C GLY A 144 -23.69 -23.42 -5.36
N PRO A 145 -23.27 -22.19 -5.76
CA PRO A 145 -22.19 -21.50 -5.09
C PRO A 145 -22.63 -20.96 -3.73
N ILE A 146 -21.66 -20.84 -2.80
CA ILE A 146 -21.92 -20.19 -1.51
C ILE A 146 -22.26 -18.73 -1.82
N SER A 147 -23.45 -18.28 -1.43
CA SER A 147 -23.86 -16.90 -1.66
C SER A 147 -24.53 -16.28 -0.45
N LYS A 148 -24.43 -14.96 -0.33
CA LYS A 148 -25.09 -14.16 0.70
C LYS A 148 -25.63 -12.88 0.08
N ASP A 149 -26.89 -12.58 0.36
CA ASP A 149 -27.47 -11.27 0.03
C ASP A 149 -26.97 -10.23 1.01
N THR A 150 -26.50 -9.08 0.49
CA THR A 150 -26.11 -7.93 1.30
C THR A 150 -27.17 -6.83 1.16
N ASP A 151 -27.38 -6.14 2.26
CA ASP A 151 -28.31 -5.04 2.47
C ASP A 151 -28.12 -3.88 1.47
N ASP A 152 -26.87 -3.58 1.10
CA ASP A 152 -26.54 -2.38 0.31
C ASP A 152 -25.69 -2.62 -0.97
N SER A 153 -25.32 -3.87 -1.30
CA SER A 153 -24.36 -4.17 -2.38
C SER A 153 -24.67 -5.39 -3.28
N GLY A 154 -25.87 -5.98 -3.14
CA GLY A 154 -26.32 -7.09 -3.97
C GLY A 154 -25.90 -8.47 -3.46
N ARG A 155 -25.95 -9.49 -4.33
CA ARG A 155 -25.62 -10.88 -3.95
C ARG A 155 -24.11 -11.11 -4.05
N LYS A 156 -23.44 -11.41 -2.93
CA LYS A 156 -22.04 -11.89 -2.92
C LYS A 156 -22.02 -13.39 -3.14
N VAL A 157 -21.28 -13.85 -4.16
CA VAL A 157 -21.17 -15.27 -4.54
C VAL A 157 -19.70 -15.68 -4.49
N LEU A 158 -19.40 -16.77 -3.77
CA LEU A 158 -18.10 -17.43 -3.75
C LEU A 158 -18.13 -18.64 -4.68
N GLU A 159 -17.72 -18.37 -5.90
CA GLU A 159 -17.56 -19.33 -6.99
C GLU A 159 -16.15 -19.16 -7.58
N MET A 160 -15.55 -20.26 -8.01
CA MET A 160 -14.29 -20.19 -8.73
C MET A 160 -14.53 -19.54 -10.08
N LEU A 161 -13.83 -18.44 -10.33
CA LEU A 161 -13.92 -17.75 -11.61
C LEU A 161 -13.38 -18.65 -12.71
N THR A 162 -14.09 -18.69 -13.84
CA THR A 162 -13.54 -19.19 -15.11
C THR A 162 -12.41 -18.27 -15.59
N PRO A 163 -11.50 -18.74 -16.46
CA PRO A 163 -10.44 -17.91 -17.04
C PRO A 163 -10.96 -16.63 -17.72
N GLU A 164 -12.14 -16.70 -18.34
CA GLU A 164 -12.82 -15.59 -18.98
C GLU A 164 -13.32 -14.59 -17.93
N GLN A 165 -13.98 -15.06 -16.87
CA GLN A 165 -14.43 -14.20 -15.77
C GLN A 165 -13.25 -13.57 -15.01
N ALA A 166 -12.17 -14.31 -14.81
CA ALA A 166 -10.92 -13.81 -14.21
C ALA A 166 -10.33 -12.69 -15.08
N THR A 167 -10.29 -12.88 -16.39
CA THR A 167 -9.87 -11.85 -17.35
C THR A 167 -10.80 -10.63 -17.31
N SER A 168 -12.13 -10.81 -17.31
CA SER A 168 -13.07 -9.70 -17.13
C SER A 168 -12.87 -8.99 -15.79
N LYS A 169 -12.49 -9.72 -14.73
CA LYS A 169 -12.21 -9.14 -13.40
C LYS A 169 -10.93 -8.31 -13.39
N LEU A 170 -9.87 -8.77 -14.06
CA LEU A 170 -8.62 -8.02 -14.22
C LEU A 170 -8.83 -6.73 -15.02
N ARG A 171 -9.61 -6.82 -16.10
CA ARG A 171 -9.85 -5.72 -17.04
C ARG A 171 -10.91 -4.73 -16.57
N ARG A 172 -11.55 -4.93 -15.41
CA ARG A 172 -12.67 -4.10 -14.95
C ARG A 172 -12.29 -2.64 -14.71
N ASN A 173 -11.08 -2.41 -14.20
CA ASN A 173 -10.57 -1.11 -13.82
C ASN A 173 -9.29 -0.75 -14.62
N GLU A 174 -9.10 -1.34 -15.80
CA GLU A 174 -7.97 -0.99 -16.65
C GLU A 174 -8.27 0.31 -17.41
N GLU A 175 -7.32 1.23 -17.44
CA GLU A 175 -7.38 2.46 -18.20
C GLU A 175 -6.13 2.59 -19.07
N SER A 176 -6.27 3.12 -20.29
CA SER A 176 -5.13 3.38 -21.17
C SER A 176 -5.39 4.64 -21.97
N TYR A 177 -4.37 5.49 -22.09
CA TYR A 177 -4.48 6.80 -22.71
C TYR A 177 -3.32 7.05 -23.67
N PHE A 178 -3.62 7.47 -24.90
CA PHE A 178 -2.66 8.04 -25.83
C PHE A 178 -2.49 9.53 -25.55
N VAL A 179 -1.24 9.98 -25.50
CA VAL A 179 -0.87 11.35 -25.14
C VAL A 179 -0.39 12.10 -26.38
N GLY A 180 -1.25 12.96 -26.93
CA GLY A 180 -1.04 13.70 -28.18
C GLY A 180 -0.22 14.99 -28.03
N ARG A 181 0.73 15.04 -27.09
CA ARG A 181 1.48 16.28 -26.76
C ARG A 181 2.72 16.50 -27.64
N GLY A 182 3.04 15.54 -28.50
CA GLY A 182 4.16 15.62 -29.45
C GLY A 182 5.56 15.34 -28.85
N LYS A 183 5.75 15.53 -27.54
CA LYS A 183 7.01 15.29 -26.84
C LYS A 183 6.80 14.64 -25.47
N GLY A 184 7.74 13.79 -25.06
CA GLY A 184 7.77 13.24 -23.71
C GLY A 184 7.01 11.93 -23.61
N VAL A 185 5.76 11.97 -23.18
CA VAL A 185 4.93 10.77 -22.98
C VAL A 185 4.02 10.54 -24.18
N VAL A 186 3.92 9.29 -24.61
CA VAL A 186 3.08 8.87 -25.75
C VAL A 186 1.89 8.02 -25.33
N ARG A 187 2.02 7.27 -24.24
CA ARG A 187 0.98 6.42 -23.68
C ARG A 187 1.20 6.20 -22.20
N TYR A 188 0.14 6.05 -21.43
CA TYR A 188 0.21 5.44 -20.12
C TYR A 188 -0.98 4.51 -19.88
N ASP A 189 -0.72 3.46 -19.11
CA ASP A 189 -1.66 2.40 -18.77
C ASP A 189 -1.77 2.27 -17.25
N VAL A 190 -2.98 2.01 -16.76
CA VAL A 190 -3.32 1.91 -15.35
C VAL A 190 -4.19 0.69 -15.10
N VAL A 191 -4.03 0.04 -13.95
CA VAL A 191 -5.00 -0.94 -13.44
C VAL A 191 -5.08 -0.91 -11.91
N GLN A 192 -6.27 -1.14 -11.36
CA GLN A 192 -6.49 -1.35 -9.93
C GLN A 192 -7.23 -2.67 -9.64
N ILE A 193 -6.65 -3.54 -8.82
CA ILE A 193 -7.28 -4.78 -8.34
C ILE A 193 -7.46 -4.75 -6.81
N PRO A 194 -8.71 -4.74 -6.31
CA PRO A 194 -8.97 -4.68 -4.88
C PRO A 194 -8.73 -6.01 -4.17
N SER A 195 -8.11 -5.94 -3.00
CA SER A 195 -8.04 -6.92 -1.92
C SER A 195 -8.90 -6.53 -0.73
N ASN A 196 -8.99 -5.24 -0.45
CA ASN A 196 -9.88 -4.68 0.54
C ASN A 196 -11.23 -4.26 -0.09
N ASP A 197 -12.25 -4.09 0.75
CA ASP A 197 -13.58 -3.62 0.34
C ASP A 197 -14.03 -2.50 1.31
N PRO A 198 -13.97 -1.22 0.89
CA PRO A 198 -13.44 -0.73 -0.39
C PRO A 198 -11.91 -0.90 -0.52
N ILE A 199 -11.39 -0.77 -1.74
CA ILE A 199 -9.94 -0.68 -2.02
C ILE A 199 -9.33 0.49 -1.22
N GLU A 200 -8.16 0.27 -0.63
CA GLU A 200 -7.43 1.33 0.08
C GLU A 200 -6.46 2.06 -0.85
N ASP A 201 -5.93 1.40 -1.89
CA ASP A 201 -5.14 2.05 -2.93
C ASP A 201 -5.92 3.10 -3.75
N ASP A 202 -5.22 4.15 -4.19
CA ASP A 202 -5.72 5.15 -5.12
C ASP A 202 -4.62 5.63 -6.10
N HIS A 203 -4.98 6.33 -7.18
CA HIS A 203 -4.03 6.85 -8.16
C HIS A 203 -4.48 8.19 -8.78
N SER A 204 -3.56 8.95 -9.38
CA SER A 204 -3.92 10.22 -10.03
C SER A 204 -2.90 10.67 -11.06
N GLU A 205 -3.40 11.18 -12.19
CA GLU A 205 -2.59 11.72 -13.27
C GLU A 205 -3.07 13.13 -13.62
N LYS A 206 -2.13 13.99 -14.02
CA LYS A 206 -2.46 15.36 -14.46
C LYS A 206 -1.41 15.90 -15.41
N ILE A 207 -1.87 16.52 -16.49
CA ILE A 207 -1.02 17.31 -17.39
C ILE A 207 -1.37 18.78 -17.20
N ILE A 208 -0.38 19.61 -16.95
CA ILE A 208 -0.53 21.05 -16.77
C ILE A 208 0.27 21.75 -17.87
N GLU A 209 -0.44 22.43 -18.75
CA GLU A 209 0.18 23.26 -19.79
C GLU A 209 0.72 24.55 -19.15
N THR A 210 2.02 24.80 -19.31
CA THR A 210 2.61 26.08 -18.92
C THR A 210 2.45 27.05 -20.11
N ASN A 211 1.31 27.74 -20.17
CA ASN A 211 0.89 28.57 -21.32
C ASN A 211 1.60 29.93 -21.43
N GLU A 212 2.38 30.30 -20.41
CA GLU A 212 3.17 31.53 -20.44
C GLU A 212 4.64 31.16 -20.54
N ALA A 213 5.38 31.95 -21.32
CA ALA A 213 6.84 31.91 -21.32
C ALA A 213 7.31 32.18 -19.88
N ILE A 214 7.48 31.12 -19.10
CA ILE A 214 8.32 31.16 -17.91
C ILE A 214 9.73 31.38 -18.48
N ALA A 215 10.06 32.66 -18.63
CA ALA A 215 11.36 33.18 -19.00
C ALA A 215 11.98 32.65 -20.31
N GLY A 216 11.35 32.98 -21.44
CA GLY A 216 11.97 32.79 -22.77
C GLY A 216 12.11 31.34 -23.24
N GLN A 217 11.46 30.39 -22.56
CA GLN A 217 11.38 28.99 -22.97
C GLN A 217 10.08 28.69 -23.72
N ALA A 218 10.14 27.76 -24.67
CA ALA A 218 8.98 27.31 -25.44
C ALA A 218 7.92 26.67 -24.51
N PRO A 219 6.63 26.68 -24.90
CA PRO A 219 5.58 26.02 -24.15
C PRO A 219 5.96 24.59 -23.72
N SER A 220 5.72 24.30 -22.45
CA SER A 220 6.05 23.04 -21.82
C SER A 220 4.84 22.47 -21.10
N ASP A 221 4.82 21.15 -20.98
CA ASP A 221 3.88 20.46 -20.12
C ASP A 221 4.62 19.96 -18.89
N TRP A 222 3.97 20.19 -17.74
CA TRP A 222 4.26 19.52 -16.49
C TRP A 222 3.32 18.33 -16.37
N MET A 223 3.89 17.13 -16.33
CA MET A 223 3.12 15.90 -16.31
C MET A 223 3.34 15.17 -14.99
N PHE A 224 2.25 14.73 -14.36
CA PHE A 224 2.23 14.10 -13.06
C PHE A 224 1.52 12.75 -13.13
N TRP A 225 2.09 11.78 -12.42
CA TRP A 225 1.53 10.44 -12.16
C TRP A 225 1.76 10.08 -10.71
N GLY A 226 0.77 9.51 -10.05
CA GLY A 226 0.79 9.27 -8.62
C GLY A 226 0.08 7.99 -8.24
N VAL A 227 0.72 7.17 -7.42
CA VAL A 227 0.09 6.00 -6.78
C VAL A 227 0.13 6.17 -5.27
N PHE A 228 -0.98 5.82 -4.61
CA PHE A 228 -1.22 6.05 -3.19
C PHE A 228 -1.67 4.75 -2.54
N ASP A 229 -0.78 4.10 -1.80
CA ASP A 229 -1.09 2.89 -1.05
C ASP A 229 -1.79 3.29 0.24
N GLY A 230 -3.05 2.93 0.43
CA GLY A 230 -3.83 3.31 1.61
C GLY A 230 -3.79 2.23 2.68
N HIS A 231 -3.88 2.62 3.95
CA HIS A 231 -4.01 1.66 5.04
C HIS A 231 -4.84 2.22 6.20
N SER A 232 -5.45 1.31 6.97
CA SER A 232 -6.37 1.68 8.07
C SER A 232 -7.58 2.49 7.58
N GLY A 233 -7.99 2.30 6.33
CA GLY A 233 -9.04 3.03 5.62
C GLY A 233 -8.53 3.72 4.36
N TRP A 234 -9.44 3.92 3.41
CA TRP A 234 -9.20 4.51 2.08
C TRP A 234 -9.19 6.05 2.06
N THR A 235 -9.51 6.71 3.18
CA THR A 235 -9.82 8.15 3.14
C THR A 235 -8.59 9.03 2.95
N THR A 236 -7.39 8.61 3.39
CA THR A 236 -6.15 9.36 3.14
C THR A 236 -5.75 9.27 1.67
N SER A 237 -5.65 8.07 1.10
CA SER A 237 -5.29 7.86 -0.32
C SER A 237 -6.27 8.59 -1.26
N ALA A 238 -7.57 8.53 -0.98
CA ALA A 238 -8.58 9.28 -1.73
C ALA A 238 -8.42 10.80 -1.61
N LYS A 239 -8.04 11.31 -0.43
CA LYS A 239 -7.71 12.73 -0.27
C LYS A 239 -6.47 13.09 -1.09
N LEU A 240 -5.44 12.23 -1.12
CA LEU A 240 -4.23 12.46 -1.91
C LEU A 240 -4.53 12.51 -3.41
N ARG A 241 -5.29 11.55 -3.96
CA ARG A 241 -5.73 11.57 -5.37
C ARG A 241 -6.37 12.91 -5.74
N GLN A 242 -7.18 13.48 -4.86
CA GLN A 242 -7.92 14.70 -5.17
C GLN A 242 -7.05 15.96 -5.19
N VAL A 243 -6.06 16.06 -4.29
CA VAL A 243 -5.41 17.36 -4.03
C VAL A 243 -3.89 17.37 -4.06
N LEU A 244 -3.18 16.23 -3.94
CA LEU A 244 -1.72 16.24 -3.79
C LEU A 244 -1.01 16.90 -4.97
N ILE A 245 -1.38 16.55 -6.21
CA ILE A 245 -0.79 17.16 -7.41
C ILE A 245 -0.99 18.68 -7.39
N ASN A 246 -2.16 19.17 -6.97
CA ASN A 246 -2.43 20.61 -6.94
C ASN A 246 -1.57 21.35 -5.90
N TYR A 247 -1.30 20.73 -4.74
CA TYR A 247 -0.40 21.29 -3.74
C TYR A 247 1.02 21.40 -4.30
N VAL A 248 1.53 20.32 -4.89
CA VAL A 248 2.88 20.29 -5.48
C VAL A 248 3.00 21.26 -6.66
N ALA A 249 2.03 21.26 -7.57
CA ALA A 249 2.03 22.15 -8.73
C ALA A 249 2.00 23.63 -8.34
N ARG A 250 1.31 24.00 -7.25
CA ARG A 250 1.32 25.38 -6.75
C ARG A 250 2.69 25.80 -6.24
N GLU A 251 3.34 24.97 -5.42
CA GLU A 251 4.67 25.28 -4.89
C GLU A 251 5.73 25.31 -6.01
N LEU A 252 5.61 24.42 -7.02
CA LEU A 252 6.42 24.46 -8.24
C LEU A 252 6.19 25.77 -9.01
N ASN A 253 4.93 26.15 -9.25
CA ASN A 253 4.60 27.39 -9.95
C ASN A 253 5.21 28.62 -9.25
N SER A 254 5.10 28.73 -7.93
CA SER A 254 5.76 29.81 -7.18
C SER A 254 7.28 29.80 -7.34
N THR A 255 7.90 28.62 -7.40
CA THR A 255 9.34 28.46 -7.57
C THR A 255 9.80 28.89 -8.97
N TYR A 256 9.07 28.51 -10.01
CA TYR A 256 9.35 28.91 -11.40
C TYR A 256 9.01 30.38 -11.69
N GLN A 257 8.05 30.96 -10.96
CA GLN A 257 7.79 32.42 -11.02
C GLN A 257 8.92 33.22 -10.36
N ALA A 258 9.52 32.69 -9.29
CA ALA A 258 10.63 33.33 -8.61
C ALA A 258 11.95 33.24 -9.40
N SER A 259 12.16 32.15 -10.14
CA SER A 259 13.32 31.99 -11.02
C SER A 259 12.94 31.30 -12.34
N PRO A 260 13.27 31.91 -13.49
CA PRO A 260 13.26 31.29 -14.83
C PRO A 260 13.78 29.85 -14.92
N ASN A 261 14.88 29.60 -14.20
CA ASN A 261 15.63 28.36 -14.22
C ASN A 261 15.93 28.01 -12.77
N PRO A 262 14.95 27.48 -12.02
CA PRO A 262 15.16 27.13 -10.63
C PRO A 262 16.17 25.99 -10.52
N SER A 263 16.97 25.98 -9.45
CA SER A 263 17.91 24.89 -9.21
C SER A 263 17.17 23.59 -8.89
N THR A 264 17.86 22.46 -9.03
CA THR A 264 17.29 21.14 -8.67
C THR A 264 16.82 21.14 -7.22
N GLU A 265 17.60 21.72 -6.32
CA GLU A 265 17.30 21.79 -4.89
C GLU A 265 16.04 22.64 -4.61
N ALA A 266 15.84 23.72 -5.37
CA ALA A 266 14.65 24.56 -5.24
C ALA A 266 13.38 23.80 -5.68
N ILE A 267 13.45 23.05 -6.78
CA ILE A 267 12.35 22.22 -7.27
C ILE A 267 12.05 21.10 -6.27
N GLU A 268 13.08 20.41 -5.76
CA GLU A 268 12.92 19.37 -4.75
C GLU A 268 12.31 19.92 -3.45
N ALA A 269 12.76 21.10 -3.00
CA ALA A 269 12.19 21.78 -1.83
C ALA A 269 10.71 22.15 -2.04
N ALA A 270 10.33 22.57 -3.25
CA ALA A 270 8.94 22.87 -3.58
C ALA A 270 8.06 21.62 -3.52
N MET A 271 8.52 20.49 -4.08
CA MET A 271 7.82 19.21 -3.98
C MET A 271 7.65 18.76 -2.54
N LYS A 272 8.72 18.81 -1.74
CA LYS A 272 8.69 18.47 -0.31
C LYS A 272 7.71 19.35 0.46
N THR A 273 7.73 20.66 0.18
CA THR A 273 6.81 21.64 0.79
C THR A 273 5.35 21.30 0.46
N GLY A 274 5.05 20.95 -0.79
CA GLY A 274 3.70 20.53 -1.20
C GLY A 274 3.19 19.33 -0.40
N PHE A 275 4.04 18.32 -0.20
CA PHE A 275 3.71 17.13 0.60
C PHE A 275 3.49 17.49 2.07
N THR A 276 4.47 18.14 2.73
CA THR A 276 4.39 18.43 4.17
C THR A 276 3.28 19.42 4.51
N ARG A 277 2.96 20.33 3.59
CA ARG A 277 1.86 21.30 3.79
C ARG A 277 0.51 20.62 3.76
N LEU A 278 0.28 19.72 2.81
CA LEU A 278 -0.96 18.94 2.76
C LEU A 278 -1.11 18.05 3.99
N ASP A 279 -0.03 17.37 4.41
CA ASP A 279 -0.09 16.51 5.59
C ASP A 279 -0.34 17.30 6.88
N ASN A 280 0.23 18.50 7.02
CA ASN A 280 -0.06 19.38 8.15
C ASN A 280 -1.55 19.77 8.20
N GLU A 281 -2.18 20.02 7.05
CA GLU A 281 -3.62 20.30 6.98
C GLU A 281 -4.45 19.07 7.39
N ILE A 282 -4.10 17.90 6.85
CA ILE A 282 -4.76 16.63 7.17
C ILE A 282 -4.66 16.34 8.68
N VAL A 283 -3.46 16.39 9.25
CA VAL A 283 -3.17 15.90 10.59
C VAL A 283 -3.45 16.96 11.66
N HIS A 284 -2.93 18.17 11.51
CA HIS A 284 -2.93 19.16 12.58
C HIS A 284 -4.08 20.15 12.47
N GLU A 285 -4.31 20.73 11.30
CA GLU A 285 -5.38 21.73 11.13
C GLU A 285 -6.77 21.12 11.31
N SER A 286 -6.98 19.90 10.80
CA SER A 286 -8.24 19.17 10.98
C SER A 286 -8.53 18.86 12.45
N ALA A 287 -7.51 18.42 13.21
CA ALA A 287 -7.64 18.23 14.66
C ALA A 287 -8.00 19.52 15.40
N GLN A 288 -7.37 20.64 15.04
CA GLN A 288 -7.68 21.94 15.65
C GLN A 288 -9.11 22.40 15.34
N LYS A 289 -9.58 22.23 14.10
CA LYS A 289 -10.97 22.55 13.69
C LYS A 289 -11.97 21.74 14.50
N VAL A 290 -11.72 20.44 14.67
CA VAL A 290 -12.60 19.54 15.43
C VAL A 290 -12.63 19.88 16.91
N MET A 291 -11.48 20.16 17.52
CA MET A 291 -11.42 20.58 18.93
C MET A 291 -12.12 21.92 19.19
N LYS A 292 -12.16 22.83 18.21
CA LYS A 292 -12.89 24.10 18.29
C LYS A 292 -14.39 23.94 18.09
N GLY A 293 -14.79 23.12 17.12
CA GLY A 293 -16.21 22.91 16.77
C GLY A 293 -16.98 21.99 17.73
N ASN A 294 -16.27 21.11 18.44
CA ASN A 294 -16.82 20.16 19.42
C ASN A 294 -18.02 19.31 18.91
N SER A 295 -18.00 18.97 17.61
CA SER A 295 -19.02 18.15 16.97
C SER A 295 -18.46 16.79 16.56
N LYS A 296 -19.09 15.70 17.03
CA LYS A 296 -18.69 14.33 16.68
C LYS A 296 -18.91 13.99 15.21
N LEU A 297 -19.93 14.59 14.58
CA LEU A 297 -20.19 14.41 13.14
C LEU A 297 -19.07 15.04 12.30
N VAL A 298 -18.73 16.29 12.60
CA VAL A 298 -17.62 17.00 11.93
C VAL A 298 -16.28 16.29 12.21
N ALA A 299 -16.10 15.73 13.41
CA ALA A 299 -14.94 14.92 13.75
C ALA A 299 -14.82 13.67 12.86
N ALA A 300 -15.92 12.95 12.62
CA ALA A 300 -15.92 11.75 11.79
C ALA A 300 -15.48 12.07 10.35
N GLU A 301 -15.92 13.20 9.79
CA GLU A 301 -15.55 13.62 8.44
C GLU A 301 -14.11 14.15 8.37
N LEU A 302 -13.76 15.13 9.22
CA LEU A 302 -12.47 15.83 9.13
C LEU A 302 -11.28 14.98 9.62
N LEU A 303 -11.49 14.07 10.58
CA LEU A 303 -10.40 13.23 11.09
C LEU A 303 -10.21 11.94 10.30
N ALA A 304 -11.13 11.55 9.43
CA ALA A 304 -10.99 10.28 8.70
C ALA A 304 -9.66 10.20 7.91
N PRO A 305 -9.28 11.20 7.09
CA PRO A 305 -7.97 11.20 6.42
C PRO A 305 -6.77 11.32 7.36
N ALA A 306 -6.96 11.81 8.59
CA ALA A 306 -5.90 11.90 9.59
C ALA A 306 -5.70 10.56 10.33
N LEU A 307 -6.78 9.81 10.54
CA LEU A 307 -6.79 8.56 11.31
C LEU A 307 -6.48 7.32 10.46
N SER A 308 -6.72 7.40 9.14
CA SER A 308 -6.13 6.49 8.15
C SER A 308 -4.76 7.01 7.72
N GLY A 309 -4.01 6.21 6.97
CA GLY A 309 -2.73 6.60 6.41
C GLY A 309 -2.61 6.22 4.95
N SER A 310 -1.62 6.81 4.28
CA SER A 310 -1.29 6.41 2.91
C SER A 310 0.17 6.71 2.57
N CYS A 311 0.82 5.78 1.90
CA CYS A 311 2.05 6.05 1.15
C CYS A 311 1.73 6.91 -0.08
N ALA A 312 2.72 7.62 -0.59
CA ALA A 312 2.59 8.43 -1.78
C ALA A 312 3.85 8.35 -2.62
N LEU A 313 3.68 7.93 -3.86
CA LEU A 313 4.72 7.93 -4.88
C LEU A 313 4.24 8.82 -6.02
N LEU A 314 4.83 10.00 -6.14
CA LEU A 314 4.47 10.99 -7.16
C LEU A 314 5.65 11.23 -8.09
N SER A 315 5.41 11.11 -9.40
CA SER A 315 6.35 11.54 -10.42
C SER A 315 5.96 12.91 -10.99
N PHE A 316 6.97 13.70 -11.32
CA PHE A 316 6.87 14.98 -11.99
C PHE A 316 7.84 15.00 -13.17
N TYR A 317 7.30 15.02 -14.38
CA TYR A 317 8.05 15.12 -15.62
C TYR A 317 7.90 16.49 -16.24
N ASP A 318 9.01 17.17 -16.44
CA ASP A 318 9.08 18.44 -17.17
C ASP A 318 9.53 18.16 -18.62
N THR A 319 8.60 18.33 -19.55
CA THR A 319 8.86 18.09 -20.99
C THR A 319 9.89 19.05 -21.60
N ASN A 320 10.20 20.18 -20.98
CA ASN A 320 11.23 21.08 -21.47
C ASN A 320 12.63 20.60 -21.09
N THR A 321 12.83 20.26 -19.81
CA THR A 321 14.12 19.75 -19.33
C THR A 321 14.32 18.26 -19.60
N GLY A 322 13.24 17.51 -19.87
CA GLY A 322 13.23 16.05 -19.98
C GLY A 322 13.62 15.33 -18.68
N LEU A 323 13.54 16.03 -17.54
CA LEU A 323 13.87 15.50 -16.23
C LEU A 323 12.60 14.95 -15.58
N LEU A 324 12.67 13.69 -15.15
CA LEU A 324 11.69 13.05 -14.29
C LEU A 324 12.16 13.13 -12.84
N ARG A 325 11.31 13.65 -11.96
CA ARG A 325 11.51 13.65 -10.52
C ARG A 325 10.53 12.69 -9.87
N VAL A 326 11.02 11.80 -9.02
CA VAL A 326 10.16 10.86 -8.28
C VAL A 326 10.26 11.19 -6.80
N ALA A 327 9.14 11.63 -6.21
CA ALA A 327 8.97 11.89 -4.79
C ALA A 327 8.30 10.68 -4.13
N CYS A 328 9.03 10.02 -3.23
CA CYS A 328 8.59 8.81 -2.53
C CYS A 328 8.44 9.05 -1.03
N THR A 329 7.24 8.78 -0.51
CA THR A 329 6.86 8.74 0.89
C THR A 329 6.22 7.38 1.16
N GLY A 330 6.96 6.42 1.71
CA GLY A 330 6.49 5.07 1.99
C GLY A 330 7.20 3.99 1.18
N ASP A 331 6.50 2.88 0.91
CA ASP A 331 7.03 1.64 0.33
C ASP A 331 6.45 1.27 -1.05
N SER A 332 5.68 2.16 -1.67
CA SER A 332 5.43 2.10 -3.12
C SER A 332 6.71 2.42 -3.90
N ARG A 333 6.87 1.84 -5.10
CA ARG A 333 8.13 1.92 -5.86
C ARG A 333 7.95 2.35 -7.33
N ALA A 334 8.91 3.15 -7.82
CA ALA A 334 9.06 3.51 -9.22
C ALA A 334 10.33 2.88 -9.82
N ILE A 335 10.22 2.27 -11.00
CA ILE A 335 11.34 1.66 -11.75
C ILE A 335 11.37 2.20 -13.18
N LEU A 336 12.55 2.60 -13.63
CA LEU A 336 12.85 2.92 -15.03
C LEU A 336 13.30 1.66 -15.77
N GLY A 337 12.62 1.36 -16.88
CA GLY A 337 13.10 0.44 -17.90
C GLY A 337 13.79 1.21 -19.01
N ARG A 338 15.07 0.88 -19.27
CA ARG A 338 15.87 1.48 -20.36
C ARG A 338 16.59 0.41 -21.16
N ARG A 339 16.61 0.55 -22.49
CA ARG A 339 17.44 -0.30 -23.36
C ARG A 339 18.92 -0.03 -23.12
N SER A 340 19.68 -1.09 -22.91
CA SER A 340 21.14 -1.08 -22.87
C SER A 340 21.72 -1.14 -24.28
N ASP A 341 23.03 -0.92 -24.38
CA ASP A 341 23.80 -1.11 -25.61
C ASP A 341 23.74 -2.55 -26.14
N SER A 342 23.42 -3.54 -25.28
CA SER A 342 23.23 -4.94 -25.68
C SER A 342 21.90 -5.19 -26.40
N GLY A 343 21.00 -4.20 -26.40
CA GLY A 343 19.62 -4.31 -26.89
C GLY A 343 18.64 -4.86 -25.84
N LYS A 344 19.12 -5.38 -24.71
CA LYS A 344 18.30 -5.84 -23.57
C LYS A 344 17.87 -4.66 -22.69
N TRP A 345 16.85 -4.88 -21.87
CA TRP A 345 16.38 -3.91 -20.89
C TRP A 345 17.19 -3.92 -19.61
N THR A 346 17.29 -2.77 -18.95
CA THR A 346 17.89 -2.60 -17.63
C THR A 346 16.84 -2.01 -16.70
N ALA A 347 16.80 -2.51 -15.46
CA ALA A 347 15.89 -2.04 -14.42
C ALA A 347 16.64 -1.12 -13.45
N LYS A 348 16.29 0.17 -13.44
CA LYS A 348 16.84 1.13 -12.48
C LYS A 348 15.75 1.60 -11.52
N ALA A 349 15.93 1.32 -10.23
CA ALA A 349 15.04 1.87 -9.21
C ALA A 349 15.17 3.39 -9.11
N LEU A 350 14.03 4.08 -9.13
CA LEU A 350 13.90 5.53 -8.99
C LEU A 350 13.44 5.92 -7.57
N SER A 351 13.05 4.97 -6.75
CA SER A 351 12.77 5.15 -5.33
C SER A 351 13.29 3.96 -4.52
N VAL A 352 13.39 4.16 -3.21
CA VAL A 352 13.81 3.13 -2.25
C VAL A 352 12.72 3.02 -1.19
N ASP A 353 12.24 1.81 -0.93
CA ASP A 353 11.17 1.56 0.02
C ASP A 353 11.54 2.05 1.43
N GLN A 354 10.64 2.79 2.05
CA GLN A 354 10.87 3.46 3.33
C GLN A 354 10.14 2.73 4.45
N THR A 355 10.71 1.60 4.89
CA THR A 355 10.19 0.76 5.97
C THR A 355 11.18 0.65 7.11
N GLY A 356 10.75 0.16 8.27
CA GLY A 356 11.65 -0.09 9.40
C GLY A 356 12.63 -1.26 9.16
N SER A 357 12.48 -2.01 8.06
CA SER A 357 13.44 -3.03 7.64
C SER A 357 14.59 -2.46 6.80
N ASN A 358 14.45 -1.23 6.30
CA ASN A 358 15.50 -0.53 5.59
C ASN A 358 16.48 0.08 6.62
N GLN A 359 17.76 -0.28 6.52
CA GLN A 359 18.79 0.13 7.47
C GLN A 359 18.99 1.65 7.53
N ASP A 360 18.86 2.34 6.39
CA ASP A 360 19.01 3.80 6.34
C ASP A 360 17.83 4.51 7.02
N GLU A 361 16.61 4.00 6.83
CA GLU A 361 15.43 4.52 7.52
C GLU A 361 15.44 4.17 9.01
N GLU A 362 15.86 2.96 9.39
CA GLU A 362 16.05 2.59 10.79
C GLU A 362 17.08 3.51 11.47
N ALA A 363 18.23 3.75 10.82
CA ALA A 363 19.26 4.65 11.31
C ALA A 363 18.75 6.09 11.43
N ARG A 364 18.00 6.59 10.43
CA ARG A 364 17.34 7.90 10.47
C ARG A 364 16.40 8.00 11.67
N MET A 365 15.56 6.99 11.87
CA MET A 365 14.57 6.94 12.95
C MET A 365 15.25 6.92 14.33
N ARG A 366 16.29 6.10 14.53
CA ARG A 366 17.08 6.08 15.78
C ARG A 366 17.76 7.42 16.06
N LYS A 367 18.23 8.11 15.02
CA LYS A 367 18.87 9.44 15.14
C LYS A 367 17.88 10.53 15.56
N LEU A 368 16.64 10.48 15.06
CA LEU A 368 15.59 11.45 15.40
C LEU A 368 15.05 11.28 16.83
N HIS A 369 15.15 10.08 17.39
CA HIS A 369 14.60 9.75 18.71
C HIS A 369 15.70 9.17 19.63
N PRO A 370 16.68 9.98 20.06
CA PRO A 370 17.77 9.51 20.91
C PRO A 370 17.26 8.98 22.26
N GLY A 371 17.77 7.82 22.68
CA GLY A 371 17.38 7.17 23.95
C GLY A 371 16.06 6.39 23.89
N GLU A 372 15.59 6.06 22.69
CA GLU A 372 14.41 5.22 22.47
C GLU A 372 14.78 3.94 21.68
N ASP A 373 14.94 2.81 22.37
CA ASP A 373 15.40 1.56 21.75
C ASP A 373 14.34 0.87 20.88
N HIS A 374 13.08 1.32 20.95
CA HIS A 374 11.92 0.67 20.32
C HIS A 374 11.20 1.58 19.31
N VAL A 375 11.91 2.55 18.75
CA VAL A 375 11.41 3.40 17.66
C VAL A 375 11.01 2.55 16.46
N ILE A 376 11.84 1.56 16.13
CA ILE A 376 11.51 0.46 15.23
C ILE A 376 11.49 -0.83 16.04
N ARG A 377 10.41 -1.61 15.92
CA ARG A 377 10.26 -2.92 16.57
C ARG A 377 9.71 -3.91 15.54
N ASN A 378 10.41 -5.02 15.33
CA ASN A 378 10.07 -6.03 14.31
C ASN A 378 9.90 -5.41 12.90
N GLY A 379 10.78 -4.49 12.52
CA GLY A 379 10.72 -3.80 11.22
C GLY A 379 9.61 -2.75 11.08
N ARG A 380 8.87 -2.44 12.16
CA ARG A 380 7.72 -1.52 12.15
C ARG A 380 7.89 -0.36 13.12
N VAL A 381 7.42 0.83 12.75
CA VAL A 381 7.41 2.03 13.59
C VAL A 381 6.57 1.78 14.84
N LEU A 382 7.20 1.89 16.01
CA LEU A 382 6.64 1.56 17.32
C LEU A 382 6.00 0.15 17.39
N GLY A 383 6.37 -0.74 16.47
CA GLY A 383 5.82 -2.09 16.34
C GLY A 383 4.46 -2.19 15.63
N GLY A 384 3.91 -1.10 15.08
CA GLY A 384 2.59 -1.08 14.45
C GLY A 384 2.63 -0.85 12.93
N LEU A 385 3.20 0.27 12.51
CA LEU A 385 3.18 0.73 11.12
C LEU A 385 4.40 0.23 10.33
N GLU A 386 4.20 -0.32 9.13
CA GLU A 386 5.30 -0.78 8.26
C GLU A 386 6.09 0.40 7.65
N PRO A 387 5.47 1.37 6.96
CA PRO A 387 6.20 2.49 6.41
C PRO A 387 6.68 3.46 7.49
N THR A 388 7.91 3.96 7.35
CA THR A 388 8.50 5.00 8.21
C THR A 388 8.09 6.40 7.79
N ARG A 389 7.47 6.54 6.62
CA ARG A 389 6.96 7.78 6.04
C ARG A 389 5.58 7.54 5.42
N ALA A 390 4.61 8.39 5.75
CA ALA A 390 3.24 8.30 5.26
C ALA A 390 2.51 9.62 5.47
N PHE A 391 1.48 9.88 4.66
CA PHE A 391 0.44 10.87 4.95
C PHE A 391 -0.54 10.32 5.98
N GLY A 392 -1.24 11.23 6.69
CA GLY A 392 -2.20 10.81 7.71
C GLY A 392 -1.48 10.16 8.90
N ASP A 393 -1.90 8.97 9.32
CA ASP A 393 -1.27 8.22 10.43
C ASP A 393 -1.08 9.07 11.69
N ALA A 394 -2.05 9.91 11.98
CA ALA A 394 -1.90 11.00 12.94
C ALA A 394 -1.56 10.52 14.36
N THR A 395 -1.84 9.25 14.69
CA THR A 395 -1.43 8.64 15.97
C THR A 395 0.08 8.57 16.17
N TYR A 396 0.87 8.65 15.09
CA TYR A 396 2.33 8.70 15.12
C TYR A 396 2.89 10.12 15.07
N LYS A 397 2.03 11.13 14.84
CA LYS A 397 2.41 12.54 14.64
C LYS A 397 1.92 13.46 15.76
N TRP A 398 0.74 13.17 16.31
CA TRP A 398 0.20 13.92 17.43
C TRP A 398 0.95 13.67 18.73
N THR A 399 0.94 14.69 19.60
CA THR A 399 1.35 14.52 20.98
C THR A 399 0.36 13.63 21.74
N ARG A 400 0.83 12.95 22.78
CA ARG A 400 -0.01 12.14 23.67
C ARG A 400 -1.25 12.90 24.15
N GLN A 401 -1.07 14.16 24.54
CA GLN A 401 -2.14 15.04 25.02
C GLN A 401 -3.22 15.28 23.96
N VAL A 402 -2.81 15.51 22.70
CA VAL A 402 -3.75 15.69 21.59
C VAL A 402 -4.50 14.38 21.32
N SER A 403 -3.79 13.25 21.26
CA SER A 403 -4.41 11.94 21.04
C SER A 403 -5.42 11.57 22.14
N GLU A 404 -5.06 11.79 23.41
CA GLU A 404 -5.94 11.52 24.56
C GLU A 404 -7.18 12.42 24.53
N ARG A 405 -7.01 13.72 24.27
CA ARG A 405 -8.14 14.64 24.15
C ARG A 405 -9.09 14.27 23.01
N LEU A 406 -8.55 13.89 21.84
CA LEU A 406 -9.36 13.46 20.70
C LEU A 406 -10.09 12.15 20.99
N LYS A 407 -9.43 11.22 21.71
CA LYS A 407 -10.06 9.96 22.14
C LYS A 407 -11.19 10.20 23.14
N GLU A 408 -11.01 11.08 24.12
CA GLU A 408 -12.01 11.35 25.16
C GLU A 408 -13.24 12.09 24.61
N SER A 409 -13.01 13.05 23.70
CA SER A 409 -14.08 13.91 23.18
C SER A 409 -14.75 13.34 21.92
N PHE A 410 -14.05 12.50 21.15
CA PHE A 410 -14.48 12.00 19.83
C PHE A 410 -14.13 10.51 19.63
N PHE A 411 -13.75 10.10 18.41
CA PHE A 411 -13.40 8.73 18.03
C PHE A 411 -11.89 8.63 17.74
N GLY A 412 -11.07 8.65 18.80
CA GLY A 412 -9.61 8.56 18.70
C GLY A 412 -9.06 7.18 19.07
N ARG A 413 -7.95 6.77 18.44
CA ARG A 413 -7.20 5.56 18.83
C ARG A 413 -6.43 5.80 20.12
N THR A 414 -6.20 4.75 20.90
CA THR A 414 -5.33 4.83 22.08
C THR A 414 -3.88 5.00 21.63
N PRO A 415 -3.14 6.04 22.10
CA PRO A 415 -1.75 6.22 21.73
C PRO A 415 -0.90 5.06 22.26
N SER A 416 0.11 4.64 21.48
CA SER A 416 1.04 3.59 21.89
C SER A 416 1.70 3.93 23.23
N SER A 417 1.96 2.91 24.06
CA SER A 417 2.78 3.07 25.26
C SER A 417 4.23 3.48 24.93
N LEU A 418 4.68 3.22 23.69
CA LEU A 418 6.00 3.60 23.19
C LEU A 418 6.05 5.03 22.64
N LEU A 419 4.91 5.72 22.53
CA LEU A 419 4.86 7.10 22.04
C LEU A 419 5.46 8.06 23.10
N ARG A 420 6.65 8.58 22.84
CA ARG A 420 7.42 9.47 23.73
C ARG A 420 7.76 10.81 23.08
N THR A 421 8.39 10.83 21.91
CA THR A 421 8.88 12.04 21.21
C THR A 421 8.31 12.19 19.80
N PRO A 422 6.97 12.34 19.63
CA PRO A 422 6.39 12.55 18.31
C PRO A 422 6.93 13.82 17.62
N GLN A 423 6.97 13.89 16.30
CA GLN A 423 6.45 12.90 15.33
C GLN A 423 7.43 11.78 15.00
N TYR A 424 6.93 10.55 14.85
CA TYR A 424 7.70 9.37 14.42
C TYR A 424 7.61 9.12 12.91
N VAL A 425 6.52 9.55 12.27
CA VAL A 425 6.28 9.38 10.84
C VAL A 425 6.19 10.76 10.19
N THR A 426 6.74 10.90 8.99
CA THR A 426 6.69 12.15 8.22
C THR A 426 6.09 11.90 6.83
N ALA A 427 5.39 12.90 6.27
CA ALA A 427 5.00 12.87 4.87
C ALA A 427 6.08 13.43 3.93
N GLU A 428 7.19 13.96 4.45
CA GLU A 428 8.26 14.51 3.62
C GLU A 428 8.88 13.43 2.72
N PRO A 429 8.80 13.60 1.38
CA PRO A 429 9.31 12.61 0.44
C PRO A 429 10.83 12.67 0.31
N VAL A 430 11.41 11.54 -0.07
CA VAL A 430 12.73 11.51 -0.72
C VAL A 430 12.51 11.70 -2.21
N VAL A 431 13.19 12.69 -2.79
CA VAL A 431 13.07 13.01 -4.22
C VAL A 431 14.32 12.52 -4.95
N THR A 432 14.14 11.85 -6.07
CA THR A 432 15.22 11.51 -7.00
C THR A 432 14.99 12.21 -8.33
N THR A 433 16.07 12.55 -9.04
CA THR A 433 16.01 13.18 -10.36
C THR A 433 16.69 12.29 -11.40
N THR A 434 16.02 11.99 -12.51
CA THR A 434 16.56 11.19 -13.62
C THR A 434 16.23 11.82 -14.97
N LYS A 435 17.21 11.89 -15.86
CA LYS A 435 17.01 12.31 -17.26
C LYS A 435 16.40 11.16 -18.06
N ILE A 436 15.23 11.40 -18.65
CA ILE A 436 14.56 10.45 -19.53
C ILE A 436 15.08 10.59 -20.96
N GLN A 437 15.10 9.48 -21.68
CA GLN A 437 15.49 9.34 -23.07
C GLN A 437 14.28 8.84 -23.90
N PRO A 438 13.32 9.72 -24.24
CA PRO A 438 12.14 9.34 -25.01
C PRO A 438 12.48 8.66 -26.34
N GLU A 439 13.53 9.13 -27.01
CA GLU A 439 14.03 8.57 -28.27
C GLU A 439 14.50 7.11 -28.16
N SER A 440 14.89 6.67 -26.96
CA SER A 440 15.33 5.30 -26.69
C SER A 440 14.20 4.39 -26.22
N GLY A 441 12.96 4.91 -26.15
CA GLY A 441 11.79 4.16 -25.71
C GLY A 441 11.79 3.84 -24.22
N ASP A 442 12.34 4.74 -23.39
CA ASP A 442 12.24 4.64 -21.94
C ASP A 442 10.79 4.43 -21.50
N PHE A 443 10.59 3.65 -20.44
CA PHE A 443 9.31 3.56 -19.75
C PHE A 443 9.53 3.55 -18.24
N VAL A 444 8.52 4.02 -17.51
CA VAL A 444 8.52 3.98 -16.05
C VAL A 444 7.33 3.18 -15.55
N VAL A 445 7.56 2.29 -14.59
CA VAL A 445 6.52 1.57 -13.85
C VAL A 445 6.45 2.15 -12.45
N MET A 446 5.26 2.57 -12.03
CA MET A 446 4.95 3.01 -10.66
C MET A 446 3.90 2.07 -10.10
N ALA A 447 4.13 1.51 -8.91
CA ALA A 447 3.14 0.62 -8.29
C ALA A 447 3.21 0.64 -6.76
N THR A 448 2.08 0.30 -6.14
CA THR A 448 1.97 0.01 -4.70
C THR A 448 2.70 -1.28 -4.33
N ASP A 449 2.91 -1.52 -3.04
CA ASP A 449 3.72 -2.65 -2.58
C ASP A 449 3.15 -4.01 -3.01
N GLY A 450 1.84 -4.09 -3.25
CA GLY A 450 1.15 -5.26 -3.75
C GLY A 450 1.76 -5.87 -5.00
N LEU A 451 2.28 -5.06 -5.93
CA LEU A 451 3.03 -5.58 -7.09
C LEU A 451 4.42 -6.09 -6.69
N TRP A 452 5.14 -5.31 -5.88
CA TRP A 452 6.54 -5.55 -5.52
C TRP A 452 6.71 -6.71 -4.53
N GLU A 453 5.64 -7.10 -3.82
CA GLU A 453 5.59 -8.36 -3.06
C GLU A 453 5.59 -9.60 -3.96
N MET A 454 5.19 -9.45 -5.24
CA MET A 454 4.94 -10.54 -6.18
C MET A 454 5.93 -10.61 -7.34
N LEU A 455 6.57 -9.51 -7.75
CA LEU A 455 7.52 -9.47 -8.87
C LEU A 455 8.77 -8.67 -8.50
N SER A 456 9.93 -9.12 -8.99
CA SER A 456 11.19 -8.35 -8.89
C SER A 456 11.20 -7.17 -9.87
N ASN A 457 12.12 -6.21 -9.66
CA ASN A 457 12.29 -5.08 -10.57
C ASN A 457 12.63 -5.55 -11.99
N GLU A 458 13.52 -6.55 -12.08
CA GLU A 458 13.97 -7.14 -13.33
C GLU A 458 12.84 -7.92 -14.00
N GLU A 459 12.03 -8.65 -13.24
CA GLU A 459 10.84 -9.33 -13.79
C GLU A 459 9.84 -8.32 -14.37
N VAL A 460 9.54 -7.24 -13.66
CA VAL A 460 8.63 -6.18 -14.12
C VAL A 460 9.14 -5.54 -15.41
N VAL A 461 10.40 -5.11 -15.44
CA VAL A 461 10.99 -4.50 -16.65
C VAL A 461 11.09 -5.49 -17.80
N GLY A 462 11.43 -6.74 -17.52
CA GLY A 462 11.47 -7.81 -18.51
C GLY A 462 10.10 -8.11 -19.12
N LEU A 463 9.04 -8.15 -18.31
CA LEU A 463 7.66 -8.34 -18.76
C LEU A 463 7.20 -7.20 -19.67
N VAL A 464 7.41 -5.93 -19.26
CA VAL A 464 7.09 -4.78 -20.12
C VAL A 464 7.89 -4.83 -21.42
N GLY A 465 9.19 -5.16 -21.34
CA GLY A 465 10.04 -5.32 -22.52
C GLY A 465 9.53 -6.38 -23.49
N GLN A 466 9.15 -7.55 -22.97
CA GLN A 466 8.57 -8.64 -23.75
C GLN A 466 7.23 -8.23 -24.40
N TRP A 467 6.41 -7.47 -23.67
CA TRP A 467 5.16 -6.92 -24.17
C TRP A 467 5.39 -5.92 -25.32
N ILE A 468 6.36 -5.01 -25.18
CA ILE A 468 6.74 -4.04 -26.23
C ILE A 468 7.19 -4.78 -27.50
N ASP A 469 8.08 -5.78 -27.36
CA ASP A 469 8.65 -6.49 -28.51
C ASP A 469 7.58 -7.27 -29.28
N LYS A 470 6.61 -7.89 -28.57
CA LYS A 470 5.47 -8.58 -29.19
C LYS A 470 4.58 -7.63 -29.99
N HIS A 471 4.16 -6.51 -29.40
CA HIS A 471 3.23 -5.58 -30.04
C HIS A 471 3.87 -4.72 -31.14
N SER A 472 5.20 -4.55 -31.09
CA SER A 472 5.96 -3.93 -32.18
C SER A 472 6.06 -4.84 -33.42
N ALA A 473 6.01 -6.16 -33.23
CA ALA A 473 6.01 -7.13 -34.33
C ALA A 473 4.65 -7.20 -35.05
N ASP A 474 3.55 -7.01 -34.32
CA ASP A 474 2.19 -7.05 -34.87
C ASP A 474 1.82 -5.80 -35.69
N SER A 475 2.49 -4.67 -35.45
CA SER A 475 2.24 -3.38 -36.11
C SER A 475 3.05 -3.17 -37.41
N ASN A 476 4.23 -3.78 -37.53
CA ASN A 476 5.06 -3.71 -38.73
C ASN A 476 4.94 -5.00 -39.57
N GLY A 477 3.88 -5.09 -40.36
CA GLY A 477 3.63 -6.18 -41.31
C GLY A 477 4.65 -6.36 -42.45
N ASN A 478 5.85 -5.77 -42.39
CA ASN A 478 6.92 -6.03 -43.36
C ASN A 478 8.34 -5.71 -42.83
N SER A 479 9.27 -6.65 -43.08
CA SER A 479 10.75 -6.54 -43.07
C SER A 479 11.56 -6.52 -41.76
N ALA A 480 10.99 -6.27 -40.58
CA ALA A 480 11.74 -6.43 -39.31
C ALA A 480 11.80 -7.89 -38.78
N SER A 481 11.11 -8.81 -39.47
CA SER A 481 10.74 -10.14 -38.96
C SER A 481 11.87 -11.18 -38.84
N SER A 482 13.08 -10.91 -39.36
CA SER A 482 14.15 -11.91 -39.41
C SER A 482 15.10 -11.86 -38.20
N TRP A 483 15.52 -10.66 -37.75
CA TRP A 483 16.45 -10.54 -36.63
C TRP A 483 15.75 -10.65 -35.27
N THR A 484 14.55 -10.08 -35.11
CA THR A 484 13.78 -10.16 -33.85
C THR A 484 13.34 -11.59 -33.55
N LYS A 485 13.00 -12.39 -34.57
CA LYS A 485 12.75 -13.84 -34.44
C LYS A 485 14.03 -14.62 -34.11
N MET A 486 15.19 -14.23 -34.63
CA MET A 486 16.46 -14.87 -34.24
C MET A 486 16.87 -14.55 -32.79
N PHE A 487 16.59 -13.35 -32.29
CA PHE A 487 16.86 -12.98 -30.90
C PHE A 487 15.87 -13.64 -29.91
N THR A 488 14.59 -13.77 -30.27
CA THR A 488 13.57 -14.43 -29.42
C THR A 488 13.59 -15.95 -29.49
N ALA A 489 13.95 -16.56 -30.62
CA ALA A 489 14.04 -18.03 -30.73
C ALA A 489 15.26 -18.62 -29.99
N SER A 490 16.22 -17.78 -29.58
CA SER A 490 17.51 -18.23 -29.00
C SER A 490 17.70 -17.88 -27.52
N GLN A 491 16.82 -17.09 -26.89
CA GLN A 491 16.95 -16.74 -25.46
C GLN A 491 15.82 -17.30 -24.61
N LYS A 492 16.18 -18.26 -23.76
CA LYS A 492 15.33 -18.79 -22.68
C LYS A 492 15.37 -17.79 -21.50
N GLY A 493 14.42 -16.85 -21.44
CA GLY A 493 14.30 -15.90 -20.33
C GLY A 493 13.74 -14.52 -20.72
N LEU A 494 13.46 -13.67 -19.72
CA LEU A 494 13.02 -12.30 -19.94
C LEU A 494 14.13 -11.44 -20.59
N PRO A 495 13.79 -10.44 -21.42
CA PRO A 495 14.76 -9.60 -22.14
C PRO A 495 15.39 -8.53 -21.24
N VAL A 496 15.85 -8.90 -20.04
CA VAL A 496 16.39 -7.98 -19.02
C VAL A 496 17.78 -8.43 -18.56
N GLU A 497 18.64 -7.47 -18.25
CA GLU A 497 19.95 -7.73 -17.66
C GLU A 497 19.83 -7.92 -16.14
N THR A 498 20.50 -8.95 -15.61
CA THR A 498 20.62 -9.17 -14.17
C THR A 498 21.70 -8.25 -13.62
N SER A 499 21.33 -7.32 -12.75
CA SER A 499 22.25 -6.40 -12.07
C SER A 499 23.24 -7.18 -11.17
N LYS A 500 24.54 -6.84 -11.21
CA LYS A 500 25.58 -7.48 -10.37
C LYS A 500 25.82 -6.80 -9.01
N ASP A 501 25.23 -5.62 -8.76
CA ASP A 501 25.53 -4.75 -7.60
C ASP A 501 24.48 -4.81 -6.47
N ASP A 502 24.00 -6.00 -6.13
CA ASP A 502 22.82 -6.19 -5.28
C ASP A 502 23.07 -6.27 -3.75
N SER A 503 24.19 -5.76 -3.24
CA SER A 503 24.48 -5.85 -1.80
C SER A 503 23.94 -4.71 -0.93
N ASN A 504 23.35 -3.64 -1.51
CA ASN A 504 22.96 -2.45 -0.72
C ASN A 504 21.67 -1.75 -1.15
N SER A 505 20.89 -2.35 -2.05
CA SER A 505 19.56 -1.81 -2.37
C SER A 505 18.54 -2.51 -1.46
N GLY A 506 17.67 -1.77 -0.77
CA GLY A 506 16.66 -2.30 0.16
C GLY A 506 15.56 -3.16 -0.49
N LYS A 507 15.89 -3.95 -1.51
CA LYS A 507 15.02 -4.82 -2.28
C LYS A 507 14.58 -6.00 -1.42
N LYS A 508 13.30 -6.01 -1.00
CA LYS A 508 12.66 -7.25 -0.54
C LYS A 508 12.50 -8.17 -1.76
N ALA A 509 13.04 -9.39 -1.68
CA ALA A 509 12.72 -10.42 -2.67
C ALA A 509 11.21 -10.70 -2.65
N PRO A 510 10.56 -11.03 -3.79
CA PRO A 510 9.12 -11.25 -3.83
C PRO A 510 8.68 -12.33 -2.83
N ILE A 511 8.07 -11.92 -1.72
CA ILE A 511 7.73 -12.81 -0.60
C ILE A 511 6.66 -13.81 -1.03
N ARG A 512 5.72 -13.38 -1.89
CA ARG A 512 4.58 -14.19 -2.32
C ARG A 512 4.99 -15.34 -3.25
N GLN A 513 6.01 -15.15 -4.07
CA GLN A 513 6.53 -16.22 -4.94
C GLN A 513 7.02 -17.43 -4.10
N ARG A 514 7.71 -17.15 -2.97
CA ARG A 514 8.18 -18.20 -2.06
C ARG A 514 7.02 -18.88 -1.34
N GLN A 515 6.00 -18.13 -0.94
CA GLN A 515 4.81 -18.67 -0.26
C GLN A 515 4.01 -19.61 -1.17
N TRP A 516 3.95 -19.32 -2.47
CA TRP A 516 3.19 -20.09 -3.44
C TRP A 516 3.97 -21.23 -4.11
N GLY A 517 5.28 -21.34 -3.87
CA GLY A 517 6.11 -22.45 -4.39
C GLY A 517 6.33 -22.39 -5.90
N VAL A 518 6.35 -21.20 -6.49
CA VAL A 518 6.45 -21.00 -7.95
C VAL A 518 7.83 -21.42 -8.48
N THR A 519 7.87 -22.27 -9.51
CA THR A 519 9.12 -22.66 -10.21
C THR A 519 9.49 -21.67 -11.32
N GLU A 520 10.78 -21.33 -11.45
CA GLU A 520 11.27 -20.22 -12.30
C GLU A 520 11.10 -20.39 -13.82
N SER A 521 10.91 -21.59 -14.36
CA SER A 521 10.88 -21.78 -15.82
C SER A 521 9.49 -21.60 -16.44
N ASP A 522 9.36 -20.60 -17.32
CA ASP A 522 8.23 -20.39 -18.25
C ASP A 522 6.86 -20.13 -17.59
N ARG A 523 6.82 -19.28 -16.56
CA ARG A 523 5.58 -18.92 -15.84
C ARG A 523 4.82 -17.71 -16.39
N PHE A 524 5.41 -16.98 -17.33
CA PHE A 524 4.88 -15.69 -17.78
C PHE A 524 4.06 -15.78 -19.07
N VAL A 525 3.08 -14.89 -19.24
CA VAL A 525 2.23 -14.79 -20.43
C VAL A 525 2.13 -13.35 -20.92
N VAL A 526 2.01 -13.16 -22.23
CA VAL A 526 1.81 -11.84 -22.86
C VAL A 526 0.49 -11.89 -23.64
N GLU A 527 -0.64 -11.64 -22.97
CA GLU A 527 -1.98 -11.72 -23.59
C GLU A 527 -2.81 -10.44 -23.46
N ASP A 528 -2.49 -9.55 -22.52
CA ASP A 528 -3.25 -8.32 -22.30
C ASP A 528 -2.79 -7.16 -23.20
N LYS A 529 -3.74 -6.35 -23.64
CA LYS A 529 -3.49 -5.12 -24.41
C LYS A 529 -3.07 -3.93 -23.54
N ASN A 530 -3.42 -3.97 -22.26
CA ASN A 530 -3.01 -3.01 -21.23
C ASN A 530 -1.79 -3.60 -20.50
N VAL A 531 -0.68 -2.87 -20.47
CA VAL A 531 0.57 -3.40 -19.91
C VAL A 531 0.53 -3.48 -18.38
N ALA A 532 -0.25 -2.61 -17.72
CA ALA A 532 -0.44 -2.66 -16.28
C ALA A 532 -1.25 -3.92 -15.90
N THR A 533 -2.32 -4.23 -16.65
CA THR A 533 -3.06 -5.50 -16.53
C THR A 533 -2.15 -6.70 -16.78
N HIS A 534 -1.28 -6.63 -17.80
CA HIS A 534 -0.29 -7.67 -18.09
C HIS A 534 0.65 -7.94 -16.91
N LEU A 535 1.16 -6.90 -16.25
CA LEU A 535 2.00 -7.04 -15.04
C LEU A 535 1.22 -7.71 -13.90
N VAL A 536 0.00 -7.26 -13.63
CA VAL A 536 -0.84 -7.81 -12.57
C VAL A 536 -1.21 -9.28 -12.82
N ARG A 537 -1.54 -9.66 -14.06
CA ARG A 537 -1.81 -11.07 -14.41
C ARG A 537 -0.62 -11.96 -14.10
N ASN A 538 0.58 -11.51 -14.46
CA ASN A 538 1.82 -12.26 -14.22
C ASN A 538 2.24 -12.27 -12.74
N ALA A 539 1.87 -11.24 -11.98
CA ALA A 539 2.01 -11.22 -10.53
C ALA A 539 1.11 -12.26 -9.86
N LEU A 540 -0.10 -12.48 -10.39
CA LEU A 540 -1.11 -13.40 -9.84
C LEU A 540 -1.04 -14.84 -10.39
N GLY A 541 -0.02 -15.21 -11.16
CA GLY A 541 0.21 -16.58 -11.62
C GLY A 541 0.55 -16.72 -13.10
N GLY A 542 0.24 -15.71 -13.92
CA GLY A 542 0.62 -15.66 -15.33
C GLY A 542 0.07 -16.84 -16.12
N LYS A 543 0.95 -17.79 -16.48
CA LYS A 543 0.62 -19.01 -17.23
C LYS A 543 -0.22 -19.99 -16.42
N ASP A 544 -0.09 -19.97 -15.10
CA ASP A 544 -0.93 -20.75 -14.20
C ASP A 544 -2.31 -20.07 -14.06
N LYS A 545 -3.22 -20.42 -14.98
CA LYS A 545 -4.57 -19.86 -15.02
C LYS A 545 -5.39 -20.24 -13.79
N ASP A 546 -5.15 -21.41 -13.22
CA ASP A 546 -5.86 -21.89 -12.03
C ASP A 546 -5.51 -21.02 -10.83
N MET A 547 -4.22 -20.66 -10.67
CA MET A 547 -3.76 -19.75 -9.64
C MET A 547 -4.34 -18.33 -9.80
N VAL A 548 -4.33 -17.80 -11.03
CA VAL A 548 -4.94 -16.48 -11.34
C VAL A 548 -6.43 -16.48 -10.96
N CYS A 549 -7.16 -17.53 -11.35
CA CYS A 549 -8.58 -17.67 -11.03
C CYS A 549 -8.80 -17.80 -9.51
N ALA A 550 -8.01 -18.61 -8.82
CA ALA A 550 -8.10 -18.80 -7.37
C ALA A 550 -7.89 -17.49 -6.60
N LEU A 551 -6.79 -16.78 -6.86
CA LEU A 551 -6.47 -15.52 -6.17
C LEU A 551 -7.49 -14.42 -6.43
N LEU A 552 -8.10 -14.40 -7.62
CA LEU A 552 -9.15 -13.45 -7.97
C LEU A 552 -10.52 -13.86 -7.44
N SER A 553 -10.78 -15.12 -7.14
CA SER A 553 -12.05 -15.59 -6.57
C SER A 553 -12.20 -15.25 -5.09
N LEU A 554 -11.07 -15.07 -4.38
CA LEU A 554 -11.07 -14.75 -2.95
C LEU A 554 -11.72 -13.37 -2.67
N PRO A 555 -12.76 -13.31 -1.82
CA PRO A 555 -13.40 -12.06 -1.44
C PRO A 555 -12.70 -11.39 -0.26
N ALA A 556 -12.85 -10.07 -0.15
CA ALA A 556 -12.47 -9.35 1.07
C ALA A 556 -13.28 -9.88 2.28
N PRO A 557 -12.67 -9.98 3.48
CA PRO A 557 -11.30 -9.60 3.82
C PRO A 557 -10.28 -10.74 3.64
N TYR A 558 -10.67 -11.90 3.09
CA TYR A 558 -9.79 -13.07 3.00
C TYR A 558 -8.69 -12.91 1.95
N SER A 559 -8.98 -12.22 0.84
CA SER A 559 -8.01 -11.86 -0.20
C SER A 559 -6.74 -11.22 0.37
N ARG A 560 -6.87 -10.36 1.40
CA ARG A 560 -5.76 -9.64 2.04
C ARG A 560 -4.68 -10.55 2.62
N ARG A 561 -5.02 -11.81 2.94
CA ARG A 561 -4.05 -12.82 3.42
C ARG A 561 -3.12 -13.32 2.32
N TYR A 562 -3.53 -13.22 1.06
CA TYR A 562 -2.83 -13.80 -0.08
C TYR A 562 -2.26 -12.75 -1.01
N ARG A 563 -2.88 -11.57 -1.10
CA ARG A 563 -2.42 -10.45 -1.93
C ARG A 563 -2.83 -9.13 -1.30
N ASP A 564 -2.08 -8.08 -1.59
CA ASP A 564 -2.51 -6.72 -1.27
C ASP A 564 -3.48 -6.17 -2.33
N ASP A 565 -3.96 -4.95 -2.10
CA ASP A 565 -4.44 -4.10 -3.18
C ASP A 565 -3.32 -3.95 -4.23
N LEU A 566 -3.66 -3.96 -5.51
CA LEU A 566 -2.68 -3.78 -6.57
C LEU A 566 -3.06 -2.57 -7.40
N THR A 567 -2.21 -1.55 -7.41
CA THR A 567 -2.32 -0.40 -8.29
C THR A 567 -1.02 -0.23 -9.06
N VAL A 568 -1.11 -0.25 -10.38
CA VAL A 568 0.05 -0.20 -11.28
C VAL A 568 -0.21 0.83 -12.37
N GLU A 569 0.76 1.73 -12.57
CA GLU A 569 0.83 2.66 -13.69
C GLU A 569 2.10 2.39 -14.51
N VAL A 570 1.97 2.37 -15.83
CA VAL A 570 3.11 2.25 -16.76
C VAL A 570 3.08 3.37 -17.77
N ILE A 571 4.15 4.16 -17.80
CA ILE A 571 4.28 5.40 -18.58
C ILE A 571 5.32 5.17 -19.67
N PHE A 572 4.92 5.29 -20.92
CA PHE A 572 5.77 5.13 -22.09
C PHE A 572 6.22 6.49 -22.63
N PHE A 573 7.53 6.66 -22.77
CA PHE A 573 8.13 7.86 -23.33
C PHE A 573 8.45 7.67 -24.81
N GLY A 574 8.31 8.75 -25.59
CA GLY A 574 8.57 8.75 -27.02
C GLY A 574 8.24 10.07 -27.69
N ASN A 575 8.29 10.04 -29.03
CA ASN A 575 7.85 11.14 -29.88
C ASN A 575 6.51 10.74 -30.53
N GLY A 576 5.44 11.41 -30.12
CA GLY A 576 4.07 11.14 -30.58
C GLY A 576 3.56 12.20 -31.57
N PRO A 577 2.34 12.01 -32.11
CA PRO A 577 1.67 13.08 -32.83
C PRO A 577 1.39 14.27 -31.91
N LYS A 578 1.45 15.48 -32.46
CA LYS A 578 1.12 16.73 -31.74
C LYS A 578 -0.33 17.14 -32.03
N SER A 579 -1.29 16.34 -31.57
CA SER A 579 -2.73 16.63 -31.71
C SER A 579 -3.26 17.57 -30.61
N GLY A 580 -2.56 17.69 -29.48
CA GLY A 580 -2.99 18.46 -28.31
C GLY A 580 -3.84 17.65 -27.32
N ASP A 581 -4.55 16.63 -27.81
CA ASP A 581 -5.53 15.86 -27.03
C ASP A 581 -4.96 14.64 -26.31
N ILE A 582 -5.62 14.23 -25.21
CA ILE A 582 -5.44 12.93 -24.55
C ILE A 582 -6.61 12.03 -24.95
N ILE A 583 -6.31 10.93 -25.65
CA ILE A 583 -7.32 10.04 -26.24
C ILE A 583 -7.34 8.72 -25.49
N VAL A 584 -8.53 8.29 -25.05
CA VAL A 584 -8.73 6.98 -24.42
C VAL A 584 -8.44 5.87 -25.44
N ASN A 585 -7.53 4.96 -25.09
CA ASN A 585 -7.26 3.75 -25.85
C ASN A 585 -8.33 2.69 -25.51
N LYS A 586 -9.41 2.67 -26.28
CA LYS A 586 -10.59 1.82 -26.05
C LYS A 586 -10.27 0.32 -26.02
N GLU A 587 -9.22 -0.13 -26.70
CA GLU A 587 -8.89 -1.56 -26.76
C GLU A 587 -8.20 -2.06 -25.49
N ALA A 588 -7.51 -1.17 -24.78
CA ALA A 588 -6.77 -1.43 -23.54
C ALA A 588 -7.39 -0.72 -22.32
N SER A 589 -8.67 -0.33 -22.44
CA SER A 589 -9.46 0.30 -21.38
C SER A 589 -10.74 -0.50 -21.13
N ALA A 590 -11.21 -0.49 -19.89
CA ALA A 590 -12.49 -1.10 -19.52
C ALA A 590 -13.65 -0.44 -20.26
N SER A 591 -14.58 -1.24 -20.81
CA SER A 591 -15.76 -0.73 -21.52
C SER A 591 -16.89 -0.28 -20.59
N ALA A 592 -16.89 -0.73 -19.33
CA ALA A 592 -18.01 -0.60 -18.39
C ALA A 592 -18.06 0.75 -17.65
N ASN A 593 -16.91 1.39 -17.46
CA ASN A 593 -16.84 2.75 -16.98
C ASN A 593 -16.73 3.65 -18.21
N ASN A 594 -17.57 4.69 -18.32
CA ASN A 594 -17.32 5.76 -19.29
C ASN A 594 -15.99 6.45 -18.90
N VAL A 595 -14.85 5.85 -19.26
CA VAL A 595 -13.51 6.38 -19.05
C VAL A 595 -13.50 7.71 -19.76
N LYS A 596 -13.59 8.80 -18.99
CA LYS A 596 -13.62 10.14 -19.53
C LYS A 596 -12.22 10.48 -20.02
N THR A 597 -12.14 11.20 -21.13
CA THR A 597 -10.90 11.85 -21.56
C THR A 597 -10.43 12.76 -20.41
N LYS A 598 -9.21 12.53 -19.92
CA LYS A 598 -8.56 13.39 -18.93
C LYS A 598 -8.02 14.63 -19.68
N LEU A 599 -8.10 15.81 -19.06
CA LEU A 599 -7.48 17.06 -19.54
C LEU A 599 -6.33 17.41 -18.59
#